data_AF-A0A354FPR5-F1
#
_entry.id   AF-A0A354FPR5-F1
#
_cell.length_a   1.000
_cell.length_b   1.000
_cell.length_c   1.000
_cell.angle_alpha   90.00
_cell.angle_beta   90.00
_cell.angle_gamma   90.00
#
_symmetry.space_group_name_H-M   'P 1'
#
loop_
_entity.id
_entity.type
_entity.pdbx_description
1 polymer ?
#
loop_
_entity_poly.entity_id
_entity_poly.type
_entity_poly.pdbx_seq_one_letter_code
_entity_poly.pdbx_strand_id
1 'polypeptide(L)'
;MKPSPIIPILLFIPLILSVRADLLVHYPFNGEGGSTVTNKGSKNNGTLVGGATYGASKEVTFGQAFYGNRTGANDGYVQTGLTGTELGMGPNSVYTAMAWVKWSGPEGQVDYMVFGQEDGPGN
;
A
#
# COMPACT_ATOMS: atom_id res chain seq x y z
N MET A 1 -24.02 -47.31 -47.98
CA MET A 1 -23.01 -46.53 -47.22
C MET A 1 -23.76 -45.79 -46.12
N LYS A 2 -23.38 -45.99 -44.85
CA LYS A 2 -24.09 -45.42 -43.69
C LYS A 2 -23.30 -44.19 -43.18
N PRO A 3 -23.92 -43.02 -42.98
CA PRO A 3 -23.18 -41.85 -42.52
C PRO A 3 -22.80 -42.03 -41.04
N SER A 4 -21.55 -41.75 -40.71
CA SER A 4 -21.06 -41.75 -39.32
C SER A 4 -21.36 -40.39 -38.67
N PRO A 5 -21.76 -40.33 -37.38
CA PRO A 5 -22.00 -39.06 -36.72
C PRO A 5 -20.66 -38.46 -36.28
N ILE A 6 -20.44 -37.19 -36.62
CA ILE A 6 -19.31 -36.41 -36.12
C ILE A 6 -19.73 -35.86 -34.75
N ILE A 7 -19.03 -36.24 -33.69
CA ILE A 7 -19.23 -35.71 -32.34
C ILE A 7 -18.34 -34.48 -32.20
N PRO A 8 -18.87 -33.26 -32.00
CA PRO A 8 -18.04 -32.10 -31.73
C PRO A 8 -17.55 -32.18 -30.29
N ILE A 9 -16.24 -32.35 -30.11
CA ILE A 9 -15.59 -32.24 -28.80
C ILE A 9 -15.53 -30.75 -28.46
N LEU A 10 -16.35 -30.32 -27.49
CA LEU A 10 -16.27 -28.99 -26.92
C LEU A 10 -15.02 -28.91 -26.05
N LEU A 11 -13.98 -28.23 -26.53
CA LEU A 11 -12.75 -28.02 -25.79
C LEU A 11 -13.00 -26.97 -24.70
N PHE A 12 -13.27 -27.42 -23.47
CA PHE A 12 -13.33 -26.54 -22.30
C PHE A 12 -11.90 -26.14 -21.91
N ILE A 13 -11.46 -24.97 -22.36
CA ILE A 13 -10.21 -24.37 -21.87
C ILE A 13 -10.56 -23.63 -20.57
N PRO A 14 -10.01 -24.02 -19.41
CA PRO A 14 -10.19 -23.26 -18.20
C PRO A 14 -9.45 -21.93 -18.37
N LEU A 15 -10.20 -20.84 -18.44
CA LEU A 15 -9.65 -19.49 -18.38
C LEU A 15 -9.09 -19.30 -16.95
N ILE A 16 -7.79 -19.48 -16.78
CA ILE A 16 -7.12 -19.15 -15.51
C ILE A 16 -7.11 -17.63 -15.39
N LEU A 17 -8.15 -17.08 -14.78
CA LEU A 17 -8.17 -15.68 -14.36
C LEU A 17 -7.08 -15.50 -13.30
N SER A 18 -5.96 -14.88 -13.69
CA SER A 18 -4.98 -14.40 -12.74
C SER A 18 -5.63 -13.27 -11.94
N VAL A 19 -6.08 -13.56 -10.72
CA VAL A 19 -6.57 -12.54 -9.79
C VAL A 19 -5.34 -11.78 -9.30
N ARG A 20 -5.02 -10.65 -9.95
CA ARG A 20 -4.05 -9.70 -9.39
C ARG A 20 -4.78 -8.78 -8.44
N ALA A 21 -4.26 -8.61 -7.23
CA ALA A 21 -4.72 -7.55 -6.35
C ALA A 21 -4.36 -6.19 -6.94
N ASP A 22 -5.30 -5.25 -6.92
CA ASP A 22 -5.06 -3.89 -7.38
C ASP A 22 -4.11 -3.17 -6.42
N LEU A 23 -3.09 -2.51 -6.96
CA LEU A 23 -2.21 -1.65 -6.17
C LEU A 23 -2.93 -0.33 -5.88
N LEU A 24 -3.53 -0.21 -4.71
CA LEU A 24 -4.33 0.97 -4.33
C LEU A 24 -3.44 2.16 -3.94
N VAL A 25 -2.42 1.89 -3.11
CA VAL A 25 -1.53 2.90 -2.54
C VAL A 25 -0.08 2.44 -2.66
N HIS A 26 0.77 3.32 -3.17
CA HIS A 26 2.21 3.17 -3.20
C HIS A 26 2.85 4.56 -3.12
N TYR A 27 3.55 4.82 -2.01
CA TYR A 27 4.26 6.07 -1.76
C TYR A 27 5.78 5.85 -1.95
N PRO A 28 6.34 6.25 -3.11
CA PRO A 28 7.79 6.19 -3.36
C PRO A 28 8.57 7.33 -2.69
N PHE A 29 7.88 8.32 -2.11
CA PHE A 29 8.49 9.46 -1.41
C PHE A 29 9.55 10.24 -2.21
N ASN A 30 9.43 10.27 -3.53
CA ASN A 30 10.39 10.86 -4.46
C ASN A 30 10.00 12.26 -4.95
N GLY A 31 9.02 12.91 -4.28
CA GLY A 31 8.59 14.27 -4.57
C GLY A 31 9.32 15.27 -3.68
N GLU A 32 9.66 16.44 -4.24
CA GLU A 32 10.21 17.55 -3.47
C GLU A 32 9.15 18.21 -2.57
N GLY A 33 9.60 18.86 -1.50
CA GLY A 33 8.83 19.23 -0.31
C GLY A 33 7.46 19.87 -0.53
N GLY A 34 6.58 19.66 0.46
CA GLY A 34 5.19 20.13 0.48
C GLY A 34 4.33 19.18 1.29
N SER A 35 3.04 19.52 1.45
CA SER A 35 2.09 18.67 2.17
C SER A 35 1.52 17.53 1.32
N THR A 36 1.72 17.51 0.00
CA THR A 36 1.17 16.47 -0.89
C THR A 36 2.16 15.33 -1.11
N VAL A 37 1.74 14.10 -0.88
CA VAL A 37 2.54 12.88 -1.09
C VAL A 37 2.01 12.12 -2.31
N THR A 38 2.83 12.00 -3.35
CA THR A 38 2.43 11.37 -4.61
C THR A 38 2.17 9.87 -4.43
N ASN A 39 0.99 9.41 -4.85
CA ASN A 39 0.63 8.00 -4.93
C ASN A 39 0.91 7.46 -6.34
N LYS A 40 1.45 6.25 -6.44
CA LYS A 40 1.63 5.51 -7.71
C LYS A 40 0.65 4.34 -7.87
N GLY A 41 -0.22 4.12 -6.88
CA GLY A 41 -1.35 3.22 -6.99
C GLY A 41 -2.53 3.85 -7.75
N SER A 42 -3.65 3.14 -7.75
CA SER A 42 -4.88 3.54 -8.48
C SER A 42 -5.72 4.62 -7.77
N LYS A 43 -5.36 5.02 -6.55
CA LYS A 43 -6.09 6.00 -5.73
C LYS A 43 -5.40 7.37 -5.70
N ASN A 44 -6.03 8.32 -5.02
CA ASN A 44 -5.55 9.70 -4.91
C ASN A 44 -4.20 9.79 -4.17
N ASN A 45 -3.56 10.96 -4.31
CA ASN A 45 -2.40 11.34 -3.51
C ASN A 45 -2.75 11.46 -2.02
N GLY A 46 -1.76 11.23 -1.16
CA GLY A 46 -1.90 11.45 0.28
C GLY A 46 -1.48 12.86 0.71
N THR A 47 -1.71 13.15 1.98
CA THR A 47 -1.31 14.41 2.63
C THR A 47 -0.37 14.10 3.80
N LEU A 48 0.75 14.80 3.88
CA LEU A 48 1.69 14.75 5.00
C LEU A 48 1.13 15.53 6.20
N VAL A 49 1.15 14.88 7.37
CA VAL A 49 0.78 15.46 8.67
C VAL A 49 1.97 15.35 9.63
N GLY A 50 2.10 16.28 10.58
CA GLY A 50 3.16 16.31 11.62
C GLY A 50 4.58 16.56 11.11
N GLY A 51 4.77 16.62 9.79
CA GLY A 51 6.07 16.82 9.14
C GLY A 51 6.88 15.54 9.00
N ALA A 52 7.74 15.51 7.99
CA ALA A 52 8.64 14.41 7.72
C ALA A 52 9.87 14.88 6.96
N THR A 53 10.92 14.07 7.03
CA THR A 53 12.09 14.17 6.16
C THR A 53 12.22 12.92 5.30
N TYR A 54 13.00 13.00 4.23
CA TYR A 54 13.21 11.90 3.29
C TYR A 54 14.69 11.61 3.16
N GLY A 55 15.04 10.32 3.07
CA GLY A 55 16.43 9.89 2.98
C GLY A 55 16.62 8.71 2.03
N ALA A 56 17.82 8.13 2.03
CA ALA A 56 18.13 6.98 1.19
C ALA A 56 17.23 5.78 1.52
N SER A 57 16.64 5.18 0.47
CA SER A 57 15.89 3.92 0.57
C SER A 57 16.83 2.70 0.58
N LYS A 58 16.26 1.51 0.77
CA LYS A 58 16.96 0.22 0.62
C LYS A 58 17.63 0.10 -0.75
N GLU A 59 16.92 0.52 -1.80
CA GLU A 59 17.40 0.54 -3.18
C GLU A 59 16.86 1.79 -3.89
N VAL A 60 17.66 2.36 -4.80
CA VAL A 60 17.32 3.60 -5.52
C VAL A 60 16.05 3.48 -6.37
N THR A 61 15.71 2.27 -6.80
CA THR A 61 14.52 1.96 -7.62
C THR A 61 13.21 2.11 -6.85
N PHE A 62 13.23 2.07 -5.52
CA PHE A 62 12.05 2.22 -4.66
C PHE A 62 11.75 3.68 -4.28
N GLY A 63 12.58 4.63 -4.72
CA GLY A 63 12.47 6.03 -4.32
C GLY A 63 13.22 6.33 -3.02
N GLN A 64 12.59 7.05 -2.09
CA GLN A 64 13.20 7.49 -0.83
C GLN A 64 12.55 6.80 0.37
N ALA A 65 13.27 6.77 1.49
CA ALA A 65 12.72 6.35 2.78
C ALA A 65 12.04 7.53 3.48
N PHE A 66 10.87 7.28 4.05
CA PHE A 66 10.13 8.23 4.89
C PHE A 66 10.67 8.23 6.33
N TYR A 67 10.91 9.42 6.87
CA TYR A 67 11.27 9.64 8.27
C TYR A 67 10.28 10.64 8.87
N GLY A 68 9.22 10.14 9.51
CA GLY A 68 8.25 10.97 10.20
C GLY A 68 8.89 11.79 11.33
N ASN A 69 8.23 12.86 11.76
CA ASN A 69 8.68 13.62 12.93
C ASN A 69 8.79 12.70 14.17
N ARG A 70 10.01 12.49 14.65
CA ARG A 70 10.32 11.66 15.83
C ARG A 70 10.58 12.46 17.09
N THR A 71 10.61 13.78 16.97
CA THR A 71 11.00 14.68 18.06
C THR A 71 9.76 15.43 18.54
N GLY A 72 9.46 15.35 19.83
CA GLY A 72 8.27 16.00 20.39
C GLY A 72 7.00 15.18 20.14
N ALA A 73 6.07 15.67 19.32
CA ALA A 73 4.71 15.15 19.19
C ALA A 73 4.61 13.74 18.57
N ASN A 74 5.65 13.27 17.87
CA ASN A 74 5.70 11.96 17.22
C ASN A 74 4.52 11.70 16.27
N ASP A 75 4.22 12.70 15.44
CA ASP A 75 2.96 12.86 14.70
C ASP A 75 3.16 12.82 13.17
N GLY A 76 4.33 12.37 12.70
CA GLY A 76 4.65 12.32 11.27
C GLY A 76 4.00 11.13 10.56
N TYR A 77 2.94 11.35 9.78
CA TYR A 77 2.28 10.31 8.98
C TYR A 77 1.75 10.83 7.64
N VAL A 78 1.37 9.91 6.75
CA VAL A 78 0.70 10.22 5.48
C VAL A 78 -0.77 9.84 5.58
N GLN A 79 -1.65 10.83 5.54
CA GLN A 79 -3.09 10.66 5.48
C GLN A 79 -3.53 10.39 4.04
N THR A 80 -4.07 9.20 3.78
CA THR A 80 -4.48 8.79 2.43
C THR A 80 -5.77 9.50 1.95
N GLY A 81 -6.61 9.95 2.88
CA GLY A 81 -7.95 10.48 2.59
C GLY A 81 -8.96 9.41 2.13
N LEU A 82 -8.59 8.14 2.21
CA LEU A 82 -9.40 7.00 1.78
C LEU A 82 -10.08 6.36 3.00
N THR A 83 -11.31 5.91 2.82
CA THR A 83 -12.01 5.07 3.80
C THR A 83 -11.40 3.66 3.86
N GLY A 84 -11.60 2.96 4.98
CA GLY A 84 -11.18 1.55 5.11
C GLY A 84 -11.77 0.67 4.00
N THR A 85 -13.02 0.90 3.60
CA THR A 85 -13.67 0.21 2.47
C THR A 85 -12.92 0.44 1.15
N GLU A 86 -12.51 1.68 0.87
CA GLU A 86 -11.74 2.00 -0.35
C GLU A 86 -10.33 1.42 -0.37
N LEU A 87 -9.78 1.10 0.81
CA LEU A 87 -8.53 0.39 1.01
C LEU A 87 -8.69 -1.14 1.05
N GLY A 88 -9.92 -1.65 0.94
CA GLY A 88 -10.20 -3.09 1.05
C GLY A 88 -10.09 -3.63 2.48
N MET A 89 -10.16 -2.78 3.49
CA MET A 89 -10.14 -3.12 4.93
C MET A 89 -11.55 -3.34 5.50
N GLY A 90 -12.56 -3.51 4.64
CA GLY A 90 -13.94 -3.71 5.07
C GLY A 90 -14.19 -5.09 5.71
N PRO A 91 -15.37 -5.31 6.33
CA PRO A 91 -15.76 -6.61 6.86
C PRO A 91 -15.62 -7.71 5.80
N ASN A 92 -15.07 -8.86 6.19
CA ASN A 92 -14.83 -10.02 5.30
C ASN A 92 -13.90 -9.74 4.10
N SER A 93 -13.10 -8.66 4.16
CA SER A 93 -12.12 -8.35 3.11
C SER A 93 -10.71 -8.75 3.54
N VAL A 94 -9.87 -9.11 2.57
CA VAL A 94 -8.43 -9.34 2.78
C VAL A 94 -7.69 -8.19 2.13
N TYR A 95 -6.91 -7.45 2.92
CA TYR A 95 -5.99 -6.45 2.41
C TYR A 95 -4.54 -6.91 2.63
N THR A 96 -3.63 -6.40 1.82
CA THR A 96 -2.19 -6.64 1.97
C THR A 96 -1.49 -5.29 2.03
N ALA A 97 -0.75 -5.06 3.11
CA ALA A 97 0.13 -3.91 3.26
C ALA A 97 1.58 -4.41 3.31
N MET A 98 2.48 -3.73 2.62
CA MET A 98 3.90 -4.04 2.59
C MET A 98 4.70 -2.76 2.73
N ALA A 99 5.76 -2.81 3.53
CA ALA A 99 6.72 -1.72 3.63
C ALA A 99 8.12 -2.25 3.93
N TRP A 100 9.12 -1.51 3.47
CA TRP A 100 10.49 -1.69 3.94
C TRP A 100 10.68 -0.84 5.19
N VAL A 101 11.00 -1.48 6.30
CA VAL A 101 11.25 -0.81 7.57
C VAL A 101 12.72 -0.97 7.92
N LYS A 102 13.41 0.15 8.12
CA LYS A 102 14.77 0.16 8.67
C LYS A 102 14.67 0.40 10.17
N TRP A 103 14.95 -0.64 10.95
CA TRP A 103 15.05 -0.54 12.40
C TRP A 103 16.48 -0.15 12.80
N SER A 104 16.63 0.90 13.62
CA SER A 104 17.92 1.25 14.23
C SER A 104 17.83 1.75 15.67
N GLY A 105 16.76 1.39 16.40
CA GLY A 105 16.54 1.78 17.81
C GLY A 105 17.01 0.73 18.83
N PRO A 106 17.20 1.13 20.11
CA PRO A 106 17.44 0.19 21.22
C PRO A 106 16.31 -0.84 21.33
N GLU A 107 16.61 -2.07 21.75
CA GLU A 107 15.58 -3.08 22.05
C GLU A 107 14.54 -2.51 23.04
N GLY A 108 13.25 -2.73 22.75
CA GLY A 108 12.13 -2.22 23.54
C GLY A 108 11.59 -0.85 23.09
N GLN A 109 12.27 -0.13 22.20
CA GLN A 109 11.73 1.03 21.49
C GLN A 109 11.36 0.61 20.06
N VAL A 110 10.11 0.21 19.89
CA VAL A 110 9.53 -0.29 18.64
C VAL A 110 8.93 0.86 17.86
N ASP A 111 9.46 1.10 16.66
CA ASP A 111 8.79 1.95 15.68
C ASP A 111 7.71 1.14 15.01
N TYR A 112 6.46 1.43 15.34
CA TYR A 112 5.32 0.82 14.69
C TYR A 112 5.03 1.57 13.40
N MET A 113 5.06 0.84 12.28
CA MET A 113 4.37 1.30 11.08
C MET A 113 2.91 0.86 11.22
N VAL A 114 2.05 1.80 11.56
CA VAL A 114 0.61 1.55 11.71
C VAL A 114 -0.06 1.79 10.37
N PHE A 115 -0.77 0.78 9.88
CA PHE A 115 -1.70 0.90 8.76
C PHE A 115 -3.10 0.82 9.32
N GLY A 116 -3.87 1.89 9.21
CA GLY A 116 -5.20 1.91 9.81
C GLY A 116 -5.96 3.18 9.49
N GLN A 117 -7.23 3.16 9.89
CA GLN A 117 -8.02 4.37 10.05
C GLN A 117 -7.55 5.07 11.34
N GLU A 118 -7.38 6.39 11.28
CA GLU A 118 -7.28 7.21 12.49
C GLU A 118 -8.58 7.05 13.31
N ASP A 119 -8.49 6.36 14.44
CA ASP A 119 -9.61 6.12 15.36
C ASP A 119 -9.62 7.11 16.54
N GLY A 120 -8.85 8.20 16.43
CA GLY A 120 -8.74 9.26 17.42
C GLY A 120 -7.49 9.16 18.30
N PRO A 121 -7.35 10.04 19.31
CA PRO A 121 -6.14 10.16 20.09
C PRO A 121 -5.76 8.84 20.79
N GLY A 122 -4.59 8.29 20.45
CA GLY A 122 -4.00 7.15 21.16
C GLY A 122 -3.81 5.85 20.36
N ASN A 123 -4.05 5.86 19.04
CA ASN A 123 -3.87 4.69 18.17
C ASN A 123 -3.06 5.03 16.91
#